data_AF-A0A940ZG49-F1
#
_entry.id   AF-A0A940ZG49-F1
#
_cell.length_a   1.000
_cell.length_b   1.000
_cell.length_c   1.000
_cell.angle_alpha   90.00
_cell.angle_beta   90.00
_cell.angle_gamma   90.00
#
_symmetry.space_group_name_H-M   'P 1'
#
loop_
_entity.id
_entity.type
_entity.pdbx_description
1 polymer ?
#
loop_
_entity_poly.entity_id
_entity_poly.type
_entity_poly.pdbx_seq_one_letter_code
_entity_poly.pdbx_strand_id
1 'polypeptide(L)'
;MRLLALAALGIALFFSTPGTGGAQEGCFSVLAADDLDCQPGACPGTLDAGGGVKFVLSPGLPGKKLLGPPASWMKISLLDGDLTVRELPDSYYLGYARLDHNGAGYWMIGEYTGGMHCCARYHFFARPSPGSPLRYIGTTAGSAQAIDEQPFSCRSGSLYLEDQDTRFLSFHTSYAESALYIPTHYRLTAAGLLTDNLPFKDKYLDEIQTVEAQIAAAAAGQKKPPEGLIGSEGLFSDELGQLLVKRTILYIYAREEKTAWQSLERDTAKHYRADGILPKIRQEIREILREGPY
;
A
#
# COMPACT_ATOMS: atom_id res chain seq x y z
N MET A 1 -22.85 45.40 -55.95
CA MET A 1 -21.80 46.32 -55.46
C MET A 1 -21.01 45.55 -54.40
N ARG A 2 -19.87 44.96 -54.80
CA ARG A 2 -18.49 45.36 -54.43
C ARG A 2 -18.23 45.27 -52.92
N LEU A 3 -17.63 44.17 -52.42
CA LEU A 3 -16.18 43.83 -52.36
C LEU A 3 -15.32 44.74 -51.47
N LEU A 4 -14.87 44.14 -50.36
CA LEU A 4 -13.59 44.30 -49.64
C LEU A 4 -13.47 42.98 -48.84
N ALA A 5 -12.75 41.92 -49.23
CA ALA A 5 -11.38 41.71 -49.71
C ALA A 5 -10.27 41.92 -48.66
N LEU A 6 -9.78 40.77 -48.15
CA LEU A 6 -8.39 40.41 -47.79
C LEU A 6 -7.73 41.14 -46.59
N ALA A 7 -7.01 40.46 -45.69
CA ALA A 7 -5.93 39.52 -45.98
C ALA A 7 -5.77 38.37 -44.97
N ALA A 8 -5.21 37.28 -45.48
CA ALA A 8 -4.71 36.10 -44.80
C ALA A 8 -3.22 36.24 -44.42
N LEU A 9 -2.69 35.17 -43.80
CA LEU A 9 -1.32 34.89 -43.30
C LEU A 9 -1.08 35.31 -41.82
N GLY A 10 -0.50 34.48 -40.96
CA GLY A 10 0.28 33.28 -41.23
C GLY A 10 0.47 32.38 -40.00
N ILE A 11 0.90 31.18 -40.37
CA ILE A 11 1.25 30.02 -39.56
C ILE A 11 2.31 30.36 -38.50
N ALA A 12 2.07 29.97 -37.27
CA ALA A 12 3.11 29.48 -36.36
C ALA A 12 2.50 28.39 -35.47
N LEU A 13 2.51 27.17 -36.00
CA LEU A 13 2.54 25.95 -35.21
C LEU A 13 3.76 26.03 -34.28
N PHE A 14 3.58 26.53 -33.06
CA PHE A 14 4.50 26.16 -31.99
C PHE A 14 4.12 24.76 -31.54
N PHE A 15 4.70 23.81 -32.27
CA PHE A 15 5.12 22.54 -31.70
C PHE A 15 5.85 22.84 -30.40
N SER A 16 5.18 22.67 -29.27
CA SER A 16 5.87 22.44 -28.01
C SER A 16 6.56 21.09 -28.16
N THR A 17 7.80 21.15 -28.65
CA THR A 17 8.75 20.05 -28.64
C THR A 17 8.72 19.38 -27.27
N PRO A 18 8.71 18.04 -27.20
CA PRO A 18 8.96 17.35 -25.94
C PRO A 18 10.35 17.80 -25.47
N GLY A 19 10.40 18.41 -24.29
CA GLY A 19 11.65 18.74 -23.65
C GLY A 19 12.43 17.46 -23.40
N THR A 20 13.35 17.12 -24.30
CA THR A 20 14.40 16.13 -24.08
C THR A 20 15.44 16.74 -23.15
N GLY A 21 15.52 16.25 -21.92
CA GLY A 21 16.61 16.56 -21.01
C GLY A 21 16.32 16.28 -19.53
N GLY A 22 16.25 15.00 -19.14
CA GLY A 22 16.23 14.61 -17.72
C GLY A 22 15.76 13.18 -17.43
N ALA A 23 16.65 12.22 -17.66
CA ALA A 23 16.72 10.89 -17.04
C ALA A 23 15.63 9.82 -17.31
N GLN A 24 16.12 8.70 -17.83
CA GLN A 24 15.52 7.37 -17.87
C GLN A 24 15.18 6.91 -16.44
N GLU A 25 13.90 6.91 -16.02
CA GLU A 25 13.50 6.47 -14.66
C GLU A 25 12.91 5.05 -14.59
N GLY A 26 13.23 4.19 -15.56
CA GLY A 26 13.01 2.76 -15.37
C GLY A 26 14.18 2.14 -14.60
N CYS A 27 14.27 2.31 -13.28
CA CYS A 27 15.27 1.55 -12.51
C CYS A 27 14.93 0.06 -12.42
N PHE A 28 13.71 -0.33 -12.76
CA PHE A 28 13.25 -1.71 -12.87
C PHE A 28 12.50 -1.93 -14.18
N SER A 29 12.23 -3.20 -14.50
CA SER A 29 11.38 -3.61 -15.62
C SER A 29 10.38 -4.65 -15.15
N VAL A 30 9.11 -4.52 -15.54
CA VAL A 30 8.11 -5.59 -15.38
C VAL A 30 8.32 -6.58 -16.52
N LEU A 31 8.68 -7.81 -16.18
CA LEU A 31 8.97 -8.87 -17.15
C LEU A 31 7.76 -9.76 -17.45
N ALA A 32 6.88 -9.94 -16.47
CA ALA A 32 5.63 -10.67 -16.61
C ALA A 32 4.64 -10.20 -15.54
N ALA A 33 3.35 -10.26 -15.85
CA ALA A 33 2.27 -10.14 -14.88
C ALA A 33 1.07 -10.91 -15.43
N ASP A 34 0.35 -11.62 -14.57
CA ASP A 34 -0.84 -12.37 -14.95
C ASP A 34 -1.74 -12.58 -13.73
N ASP A 35 -3.02 -12.79 -14.01
CA ASP A 35 -4.00 -13.16 -13.00
C ASP A 35 -3.79 -14.62 -12.60
N LEU A 36 -4.07 -14.92 -11.32
CA LEU A 36 -4.00 -16.28 -10.82
C LEU A 36 -5.41 -16.79 -10.61
N ASP A 37 -5.84 -17.71 -11.48
CA ASP A 37 -7.15 -18.34 -11.36
C ASP A 37 -7.06 -19.87 -11.34
N CYS A 38 -7.87 -20.50 -10.49
CA CYS A 38 -7.90 -21.96 -10.30
C CYS A 38 -9.12 -22.57 -11.02
N GLN A 39 -9.29 -22.24 -12.30
CA GLN A 39 -10.38 -22.77 -13.14
C GLN A 39 -10.15 -24.25 -13.51
N PRO A 40 -11.23 -24.99 -13.84
CA PRO A 40 -11.12 -26.33 -14.42
C PRO A 40 -10.23 -26.34 -15.67
N GLY A 41 -9.13 -27.10 -15.62
CA GLY A 41 -8.14 -27.20 -16.71
C GLY A 41 -6.85 -26.41 -16.48
N ALA A 42 -6.86 -25.43 -15.57
CA ALA A 42 -5.66 -24.72 -15.12
C ALA A 42 -5.18 -25.19 -13.73
N CYS A 43 -6.09 -25.76 -12.94
CA CYS A 43 -5.86 -26.15 -11.56
C CYS A 43 -6.47 -27.54 -11.27
N PRO A 44 -5.70 -28.54 -10.79
CA PRO A 44 -4.27 -28.45 -10.50
C PRO A 44 -3.43 -28.28 -11.77
N GLY A 45 -2.33 -27.53 -11.67
CA GLY A 45 -1.48 -27.21 -12.80
C GLY A 45 -0.14 -26.61 -12.38
N THR A 46 0.71 -26.32 -13.36
CA THR A 46 2.00 -25.66 -13.15
C THR A 46 2.10 -24.47 -14.09
N LEU A 47 2.32 -23.30 -13.52
CA LEU A 47 2.54 -22.06 -14.25
C LEU A 47 4.04 -21.74 -14.25
N ASP A 48 4.60 -21.45 -15.43
CA ASP A 48 5.96 -20.94 -15.56
C ASP A 48 5.94 -19.43 -15.27
N ALA A 49 6.46 -19.04 -14.11
CA ALA A 49 6.58 -17.63 -13.70
C ALA A 49 7.87 -16.99 -14.22
N GLY A 50 8.62 -17.69 -15.08
CA GLY A 50 9.83 -17.24 -15.74
C GLY A 50 11.08 -17.34 -14.88
N GLY A 51 12.24 -17.33 -15.54
CA GLY A 51 13.54 -17.44 -14.86
C GLY A 51 13.73 -18.78 -14.15
N GLY A 52 13.05 -19.85 -14.60
CA GLY A 52 13.10 -21.16 -13.93
C GLY A 52 12.27 -21.25 -12.66
N VAL A 53 11.49 -20.20 -12.32
CA VAL A 53 10.54 -20.23 -11.21
C VAL A 53 9.21 -20.76 -11.71
N LYS A 54 8.63 -21.73 -10.99
CA LYS A 54 7.32 -22.31 -11.32
C LYS A 54 6.38 -22.18 -10.13
N PHE A 55 5.12 -21.93 -10.40
CA PHE A 55 4.04 -21.98 -9.42
C PHE A 55 3.23 -23.25 -9.66
N VAL A 56 3.28 -24.19 -8.71
CA VAL A 56 2.38 -25.34 -8.70
C VAL A 56 1.09 -24.92 -8.02
N LEU A 57 0.03 -24.88 -8.81
CA LEU A 57 -1.31 -24.52 -8.38
C LEU A 57 -2.09 -25.79 -8.07
N SER A 58 -2.75 -25.82 -6.93
CA SER A 58 -3.61 -26.94 -6.53
C SER A 58 -4.90 -26.43 -5.88
N PRO A 59 -6.02 -27.16 -6.02
CA PRO A 59 -7.26 -26.78 -5.35
C PRO A 59 -7.04 -26.68 -3.84
N GLY A 60 -7.47 -25.57 -3.23
CA GLY A 60 -7.30 -25.39 -1.79
C GLY A 60 -8.31 -26.22 -0.99
N LEU A 61 -8.02 -26.43 0.30
CA LEU A 61 -8.81 -27.33 1.15
C LEU A 61 -10.17 -26.70 1.55
N PRO A 62 -11.29 -27.44 1.45
CA PRO A 62 -12.64 -26.91 1.73
C PRO A 62 -12.84 -26.39 3.15
N GLY A 63 -12.13 -26.95 4.14
CA GLY A 63 -12.28 -26.60 5.56
C GLY A 63 -11.63 -25.28 5.97
N LYS A 64 -10.96 -24.57 5.05
CA LYS A 64 -10.29 -23.28 5.30
C LYS A 64 -10.85 -22.13 4.48
N LYS A 65 -11.92 -22.35 3.72
CA LYS A 65 -12.49 -21.32 2.84
C LYS A 65 -12.91 -20.08 3.65
N LEU A 66 -12.33 -18.94 3.32
CA LEU A 66 -12.85 -17.64 3.72
C LEU A 66 -14.14 -17.35 2.93
N LEU A 67 -15.00 -16.46 3.45
CA LEU A 67 -16.19 -16.00 2.71
C LEU A 67 -15.73 -15.32 1.40
N GLY A 68 -16.14 -15.85 0.25
CA GLY A 68 -15.73 -15.34 -1.07
C GLY A 68 -16.18 -16.25 -2.23
N PRO A 69 -16.02 -15.81 -3.49
CA PRO A 69 -16.40 -16.61 -4.66
C PRO A 69 -15.60 -17.94 -4.71
N PRO A 70 -16.24 -19.09 -4.90
CA PRO A 70 -15.63 -20.41 -4.70
C PRO A 70 -14.59 -20.85 -5.76
N ALA A 71 -14.43 -20.10 -6.86
CA ALA A 71 -13.73 -20.57 -8.07
C ALA A 71 -12.19 -20.42 -8.06
N SER A 72 -11.60 -19.68 -7.11
CA SER A 72 -10.15 -19.38 -7.15
C SER A 72 -9.43 -19.62 -5.82
N TRP A 73 -10.04 -20.41 -4.92
CA TRP A 73 -9.39 -20.87 -3.69
C TRP A 73 -8.34 -21.94 -4.01
N MET A 74 -7.07 -21.62 -3.78
CA MET A 74 -5.96 -22.48 -4.19
C MET A 74 -4.81 -22.49 -3.17
N LYS A 75 -3.98 -23.51 -3.28
CA LYS A 75 -2.65 -23.57 -2.67
C LYS A 75 -1.60 -23.36 -3.77
N ILE A 76 -0.62 -22.51 -3.48
CA ILE A 76 0.52 -22.26 -4.37
C ILE A 76 1.80 -22.79 -3.71
N SER A 77 2.47 -23.72 -4.39
CA SER A 77 3.83 -24.13 -4.07
C SER A 77 4.80 -23.54 -5.08
N LEU A 78 5.74 -22.72 -4.61
CA LEU A 78 6.76 -22.10 -5.45
C LEU A 78 7.98 -23.00 -5.56
N LEU A 79 8.43 -23.21 -6.79
CA LEU A 79 9.61 -23.99 -7.14
C LEU A 79 10.68 -23.11 -7.78
N ASP A 80 11.94 -23.41 -7.49
CA ASP A 80 13.11 -22.95 -8.24
C ASP A 80 13.73 -24.17 -8.94
N GLY A 81 13.49 -24.31 -10.24
CA GLY A 81 13.69 -25.57 -10.96
C GLY A 81 12.71 -26.64 -10.46
N ASP A 82 13.24 -27.63 -9.74
CA ASP A 82 12.48 -28.73 -9.14
C ASP A 82 12.49 -28.68 -7.59
N LEU A 83 13.10 -27.66 -7.00
CA LEU A 83 13.21 -27.50 -5.55
C LEU A 83 12.09 -26.60 -5.02
N THR A 84 11.31 -27.09 -4.05
CA THR A 84 10.28 -26.30 -3.38
C THR A 84 10.93 -25.23 -2.50
N VAL A 85 10.67 -23.97 -2.80
CA VAL A 85 11.16 -22.80 -2.04
C VAL A 85 10.19 -22.47 -0.90
N ARG A 86 8.89 -22.45 -1.20
CA ARG A 86 7.86 -22.08 -0.23
C ARG A 86 6.51 -22.64 -0.64
N GLU A 87 5.74 -23.09 0.34
CA GLU A 87 4.31 -23.25 0.21
C GLU A 87 3.62 -22.03 0.82
N LEU A 88 2.79 -21.36 0.02
CA LEU A 88 1.94 -20.28 0.50
C LEU A 88 0.66 -20.86 1.12
N PRO A 89 -0.01 -20.14 2.04
CA PRO A 89 -1.25 -20.61 2.66
C PRO A 89 -2.34 -20.86 1.62
N ASP A 90 -3.27 -21.77 1.92
CA ASP A 90 -4.50 -21.88 1.14
C ASP A 90 -5.25 -20.55 1.21
N SER A 91 -5.50 -19.93 0.05
CA SER A 91 -6.10 -18.59 -0.02
C SER A 91 -6.72 -18.32 -1.39
N TYR A 92 -7.33 -17.14 -1.55
CA TYR A 92 -7.70 -16.61 -2.85
C TYR A 92 -6.52 -15.76 -3.34
N TYR A 93 -5.86 -16.17 -4.41
CA TYR A 93 -4.75 -15.41 -5.00
C TYR A 93 -5.27 -14.55 -6.14
N LEU A 94 -4.80 -13.31 -6.20
CA LEU A 94 -5.23 -12.31 -7.19
C LEU A 94 -4.46 -12.48 -8.50
N GLY A 95 -3.14 -12.63 -8.39
CA GLY A 95 -2.24 -12.54 -9.53
C GLY A 95 -0.78 -12.54 -9.09
N TYR A 96 0.11 -12.40 -10.06
CA TYR A 96 1.52 -12.23 -9.80
C TYR A 96 2.17 -11.21 -10.74
N ALA A 97 3.31 -10.69 -10.32
CA ALA A 97 4.20 -9.89 -11.17
C ALA A 97 5.64 -10.37 -11.00
N ARG A 98 6.39 -10.37 -12.09
CA ARG A 98 7.84 -10.58 -12.12
C ARG A 98 8.53 -9.29 -12.54
N LEU A 99 9.53 -8.89 -11.78
CA LEU A 99 10.32 -7.68 -12.00
C LEU A 99 11.80 -8.03 -12.16
N ASP A 100 12.53 -7.20 -12.90
CA ASP A 100 13.99 -7.11 -12.84
C ASP A 100 14.39 -5.74 -12.32
N HIS A 101 15.35 -5.70 -11.41
CA HIS A 101 15.95 -4.47 -10.92
C HIS A 101 17.45 -4.69 -10.68
N ASN A 102 18.28 -4.02 -11.48
CA ASN A 102 19.74 -4.12 -11.43
C ASN A 102 20.25 -5.58 -11.52
N GLY A 103 19.60 -6.42 -12.34
CA GLY A 103 19.96 -7.83 -12.54
C GLY A 103 19.49 -8.79 -11.42
N ALA A 104 18.82 -8.27 -10.40
CA ALA A 104 18.08 -9.07 -9.44
C ALA A 104 16.63 -9.26 -9.91
N GLY A 105 16.15 -10.51 -9.87
CA GLY A 105 14.76 -10.83 -10.19
C GLY A 105 13.88 -10.81 -8.94
N TYR A 106 12.67 -10.27 -9.06
CA TYR A 106 11.67 -10.26 -7.98
C TYR A 106 10.36 -10.85 -8.48
N TRP A 107 9.66 -11.56 -7.60
CA TRP A 107 8.32 -12.07 -7.84
C TRP A 107 7.41 -11.59 -6.71
N MET A 108 6.31 -10.94 -7.07
CA MET A 108 5.22 -10.56 -6.19
C MET A 108 4.03 -11.47 -6.46
N ILE A 109 3.41 -12.01 -5.42
CA ILE A 109 2.13 -12.74 -5.52
C ILE A 109 1.14 -12.05 -4.59
N GLY A 110 0.00 -11.60 -5.12
CA GLY A 110 -1.05 -11.02 -4.29
C GLY A 110 -2.01 -12.08 -3.77
N GLU A 111 -2.24 -12.04 -2.48
CA GLU A 111 -3.17 -12.85 -1.71
C GLU A 111 -4.32 -11.97 -1.25
N TYR A 112 -5.56 -12.40 -1.45
CA TYR A 112 -6.73 -11.81 -0.83
C TYR A 112 -6.96 -12.43 0.55
N THR A 113 -6.92 -11.60 1.58
CA THR A 113 -6.98 -12.04 2.98
C THR A 113 -8.37 -11.98 3.60
N GLY A 114 -9.41 -11.63 2.82
CA GLY A 114 -10.80 -11.92 3.19
C GLY A 114 -11.48 -10.95 4.17
N GLY A 115 -11.66 -9.68 3.78
CA GLY A 115 -12.57 -8.73 4.43
C GLY A 115 -13.63 -8.21 3.45
N MET A 116 -14.82 -7.80 3.93
CA MET A 116 -15.85 -7.14 3.09
C MET A 116 -15.36 -5.86 2.39
N HIS A 117 -14.22 -5.33 2.85
CA HIS A 117 -13.67 -4.09 2.40
C HIS A 117 -12.14 -4.23 2.25
N CYS A 118 -11.66 -4.78 1.13
CA CYS A 118 -10.28 -4.63 0.65
C CYS A 118 -9.16 -4.98 1.66
N CYS A 119 -8.75 -6.24 1.70
CA CYS A 119 -7.48 -6.64 2.34
C CYS A 119 -6.72 -7.59 1.42
N ALA A 120 -5.87 -7.04 0.56
CA ALA A 120 -4.83 -7.83 -0.10
C ALA A 120 -3.60 -7.92 0.81
N ARG A 121 -2.71 -8.83 0.49
CA ARG A 121 -1.37 -8.95 1.06
C ARG A 121 -0.45 -9.44 -0.05
N TYR A 122 0.76 -8.89 -0.12
CA TYR A 122 1.70 -9.27 -1.17
C TYR A 122 2.81 -10.14 -0.60
N HIS A 123 3.06 -11.29 -1.21
CA HIS A 123 4.20 -12.16 -0.93
C HIS A 123 5.32 -11.85 -1.91
N PHE A 124 6.55 -11.70 -1.39
CA PHE A 124 7.71 -11.37 -2.20
C PHE A 124 8.77 -12.45 -2.17
N PHE A 125 9.29 -12.73 -3.35
CA PHE A 125 10.46 -13.57 -3.57
C PHE A 125 11.51 -12.79 -4.35
N ALA A 126 12.78 -13.07 -4.09
CA ALA A 126 13.87 -12.47 -4.81
C ALA A 126 14.93 -13.50 -5.20
N ARG A 127 15.53 -13.26 -6.36
CA ARG A 127 16.76 -13.88 -6.80
C ARG A 127 17.81 -12.79 -6.98
N PRO A 128 18.87 -12.74 -6.13
CA PRO A 128 19.86 -11.66 -6.16
C PRO A 128 20.61 -11.52 -7.50
N SER A 129 20.83 -12.63 -8.21
CA SER A 129 21.53 -12.66 -9.50
C SER A 129 21.22 -13.96 -10.25
N PRO A 130 21.46 -14.03 -11.57
CA PRO A 130 21.35 -15.28 -12.33
C PRO A 130 22.17 -16.41 -11.70
N GLY A 131 21.56 -17.59 -11.53
CA GLY A 131 22.19 -18.76 -10.90
C GLY A 131 22.18 -18.77 -9.36
N SER A 132 21.81 -17.66 -8.71
CA SER A 132 21.56 -17.67 -7.26
C SER A 132 20.21 -18.34 -6.94
N PRO A 133 20.07 -18.97 -5.76
CA PRO A 133 18.80 -19.56 -5.34
C PRO A 133 17.73 -18.48 -5.09
N LEU A 134 16.50 -18.77 -5.49
CA LEU A 134 15.31 -17.99 -5.13
C LEU A 134 15.06 -18.04 -3.63
N ARG A 135 14.64 -16.92 -3.04
CA ARG A 135 14.35 -16.80 -1.60
C ARG A 135 13.02 -16.08 -1.39
N TYR A 136 12.28 -16.50 -0.37
CA TYR A 136 11.18 -15.71 0.17
C TYR A 136 11.76 -14.55 0.99
N ILE A 137 11.40 -13.31 0.65
CA ILE A 137 11.97 -12.11 1.27
C ILE A 137 10.99 -11.36 2.17
N GLY A 138 9.72 -11.74 2.19
CA GLY A 138 8.74 -11.21 3.12
C GLY A 138 7.35 -11.04 2.53
N THR A 139 6.51 -10.37 3.31
CA THR A 139 5.15 -10.02 2.91
C THR A 139 4.73 -8.69 3.50
N THR A 140 3.81 -7.98 2.87
CA THR A 140 3.24 -6.75 3.42
C THR A 140 2.34 -7.04 4.63
N ALA A 141 2.15 -6.04 5.49
CA ALA A 141 1.26 -6.14 6.65
C ALA A 141 -0.24 -6.14 6.29
N GLY A 142 -0.56 -5.92 5.02
CA GLY A 142 -1.89 -5.72 4.45
C GLY A 142 -1.83 -4.63 3.37
N SER A 143 -2.81 -4.63 2.47
CA SER A 143 -2.93 -3.70 1.35
C SER A 143 -4.40 -3.41 1.07
N ALA A 144 -4.72 -2.15 0.77
CA ALA A 144 -6.05 -1.73 0.35
C ALA A 144 -6.28 -1.87 -1.17
N GLN A 145 -5.23 -2.13 -1.95
CA GLN A 145 -5.28 -2.17 -3.42
C GLN A 145 -5.27 -3.62 -3.94
N ALA A 146 -5.91 -3.84 -5.09
CA ALA A 146 -5.68 -5.03 -5.91
C ALA A 146 -4.39 -4.83 -6.75
N ILE A 147 -3.84 -5.92 -7.32
CA ILE A 147 -2.55 -5.94 -8.06
C ILE A 147 -2.52 -4.95 -9.25
N ASP A 148 -3.69 -4.51 -9.71
CA ASP A 148 -3.93 -3.85 -11.00
C ASP A 148 -3.32 -2.44 -11.11
N GLU A 149 -2.78 -1.86 -10.04
CA GLU A 149 -2.33 -0.45 -10.00
C GLU A 149 -0.83 -0.21 -10.26
N GLN A 150 -0.05 -1.23 -10.68
CA GLN A 150 1.42 -1.12 -10.81
C GLN A 150 2.08 -0.39 -9.60
N PRO A 151 2.03 -0.98 -8.40
CA PRO A 151 2.40 -0.30 -7.16
C PRO A 151 3.93 -0.12 -6.98
N PHE A 152 4.72 -0.06 -8.05
CA PHE A 152 6.19 -0.03 -7.97
C PHE A 152 6.74 1.33 -8.38
N SER A 153 7.70 1.83 -7.60
CA SER A 153 8.40 3.07 -7.92
C SER A 153 9.90 2.98 -7.66
N CYS A 154 10.63 3.92 -8.26
CA CYS A 154 12.06 4.09 -8.09
C CYS A 154 12.33 5.34 -7.25
N ARG A 155 13.15 5.20 -6.21
CA ARG A 155 13.66 6.34 -5.46
C ARG A 155 15.14 6.14 -5.18
N SER A 156 15.97 7.09 -5.62
CA SER A 156 17.43 7.04 -5.46
C SER A 156 18.04 5.72 -5.95
N GLY A 157 17.56 5.20 -7.08
CA GLY A 157 18.03 3.96 -7.69
C GLY A 157 17.63 2.67 -6.96
N SER A 158 16.76 2.75 -5.94
CA SER A 158 16.20 1.58 -5.25
C SER A 158 14.74 1.35 -5.67
N LEU A 159 14.36 0.07 -5.71
CA LEU A 159 13.00 -0.38 -5.99
C LEU A 159 12.12 -0.35 -4.73
N TYR A 160 10.95 0.26 -4.84
CA TYR A 160 9.95 0.34 -3.79
C TYR A 160 8.60 -0.21 -4.26
N LEU A 161 7.87 -0.81 -3.33
CA LEU A 161 6.43 -1.01 -3.40
C LEU A 161 5.75 0.14 -2.65
N GLU A 162 4.84 0.84 -3.30
CA GLU A 162 3.91 1.79 -2.70
C GLU A 162 2.64 1.04 -2.29
N ASP A 163 2.21 1.18 -1.05
CA ASP A 163 1.05 0.47 -0.50
C ASP A 163 0.32 1.35 0.52
N GLN A 164 -0.75 0.83 1.11
CA GLN A 164 -1.46 1.43 2.24
C GLN A 164 -1.23 0.60 3.50
N ASP A 165 -0.86 1.25 4.60
CA ASP A 165 -0.80 0.60 5.90
C ASP A 165 -2.20 0.45 6.48
N THR A 166 -2.72 -0.77 6.39
CA THR A 166 -4.10 -1.09 6.77
C THR A 166 -4.26 -1.40 8.26
N ARG A 167 -3.18 -1.41 9.05
CA ARG A 167 -3.24 -1.83 10.48
C ARG A 167 -4.07 -0.87 11.34
N PHE A 168 -4.24 0.37 10.88
CA PHE A 168 -5.03 1.39 11.56
C PHE A 168 -6.49 1.47 11.10
N LEU A 169 -6.93 0.70 10.10
CA LEU A 169 -8.26 0.87 9.51
C LEU A 169 -9.42 0.62 10.48
N SER A 170 -9.22 -0.20 11.51
CA SER A 170 -10.22 -0.42 12.56
C SER A 170 -9.90 0.32 13.86
N PHE A 171 -9.06 1.35 13.81
CA PHE A 171 -8.69 2.13 15.00
C PHE A 171 -9.91 2.94 15.47
N HIS A 172 -10.61 2.41 16.47
CA HIS A 172 -11.77 3.00 17.14
C HIS A 172 -13.00 3.28 16.27
N THR A 173 -12.97 2.95 14.97
CA THR A 173 -14.13 3.05 14.07
C THR A 173 -14.24 1.80 13.21
N SER A 174 -15.39 1.61 12.55
CA SER A 174 -15.56 0.53 11.57
C SER A 174 -14.69 0.79 10.34
N TYR A 175 -14.28 -0.26 9.63
CA TYR A 175 -13.49 -0.10 8.40
C TYR A 175 -14.16 0.89 7.42
N ALA A 176 -15.48 0.76 7.24
CA ALA A 176 -16.24 1.55 6.28
C ALA A 176 -16.26 3.06 6.61
N GLU A 177 -15.99 3.41 7.87
CA GLU A 177 -16.00 4.77 8.39
C GLU A 177 -14.58 5.29 8.69
N SER A 178 -13.56 4.48 8.43
CA SER A 178 -12.17 4.84 8.71
C SER A 178 -11.63 5.89 7.75
N ALA A 179 -10.93 6.89 8.29
CA ALA A 179 -10.14 7.83 7.51
C ALA A 179 -8.65 7.43 7.46
N LEU A 180 -8.27 6.28 8.04
CA LEU A 180 -6.88 5.89 8.31
C LEU A 180 -6.24 5.08 7.18
N TYR A 181 -6.41 5.54 5.95
CA TYR A 181 -5.63 5.07 4.80
C TYR A 181 -4.32 5.85 4.76
N ILE A 182 -3.22 5.17 5.14
CA ILE A 182 -1.93 5.80 5.34
C ILE A 182 -0.93 5.21 4.34
N PRO A 183 -0.33 6.01 3.45
CA PRO A 183 0.64 5.50 2.49
C PRO A 183 1.85 4.91 3.22
N THR A 184 2.37 3.80 2.73
CA THR A 184 3.58 3.16 3.23
C THR A 184 4.44 2.69 2.07
N HIS A 185 5.76 2.72 2.25
CA HIS A 185 6.70 2.36 1.20
C HIS A 185 7.57 1.21 1.69
N TYR A 186 7.59 0.12 0.94
CA TYR A 186 8.46 -1.02 1.22
C TYR A 186 9.60 -1.04 0.21
N ARG A 187 10.84 -0.94 0.70
CA ARG A 187 12.02 -1.17 -0.12
C ARG A 187 12.20 -2.66 -0.37
N LEU A 188 12.31 -3.02 -1.65
CA LEU A 188 12.64 -4.37 -2.06
C LEU A 188 14.16 -4.51 -2.14
N THR A 189 14.68 -5.48 -1.41
CA THR A 189 16.08 -5.91 -1.52
C THR A 189 16.13 -7.42 -1.73
N ALA A 190 17.23 -7.91 -2.29
CA ALA A 190 17.42 -9.34 -2.45
C ALA A 190 17.47 -10.13 -1.13
N ALA A 191 17.64 -9.44 0.01
CA ALA A 191 17.67 -10.03 1.35
C ALA A 191 16.33 -9.94 2.09
N GLY A 192 15.45 -9.00 1.73
CA GLY A 192 14.27 -8.69 2.53
C GLY A 192 13.38 -7.59 1.95
N LEU A 193 12.13 -7.60 2.39
CA LEU A 193 11.18 -6.51 2.27
C LEU A 193 11.26 -5.63 3.53
N LEU A 194 11.57 -4.34 3.38
CA LEU A 194 11.78 -3.43 4.51
C LEU A 194 10.84 -2.23 4.38
N THR A 195 10.09 -1.88 5.43
CA THR A 195 9.41 -0.58 5.46
C THR A 195 10.46 0.53 5.50
N ASP A 196 10.44 1.42 4.52
CA ASP A 196 11.42 2.49 4.34
C ASP A 196 10.73 3.74 3.78
N ASN A 197 10.12 4.49 4.69
CA ASN A 197 9.32 5.67 4.40
C ASN A 197 10.16 6.95 4.23
N LEU A 198 11.37 6.99 4.79
CA LEU A 198 12.20 8.20 4.86
C LEU A 198 12.50 8.83 3.49
N PRO A 199 12.80 8.07 2.42
CA PRO A 199 13.02 8.62 1.08
C PRO A 199 11.80 9.36 0.49
N PHE A 200 10.62 9.15 1.05
CA PHE A 200 9.34 9.74 0.67
C PHE A 200 8.82 10.74 1.70
N LYS A 201 9.71 11.26 2.57
CA LYS A 201 9.37 12.26 3.60
C LYS A 201 8.56 13.44 3.05
N ASP A 202 8.92 13.93 1.87
CA ASP A 202 8.19 14.97 1.13
C ASP A 202 6.72 14.60 0.91
N LYS A 203 6.42 13.39 0.39
CA LYS A 203 5.04 12.92 0.20
C LYS A 203 4.24 12.93 1.52
N TYR A 204 4.86 12.54 2.63
CA TYR A 204 4.20 12.54 3.94
C TYR A 204 3.89 13.94 4.46
N LEU A 205 4.84 14.87 4.27
CA LEU A 205 4.64 16.27 4.68
C LEU A 205 3.58 16.96 3.83
N ASP A 206 3.48 16.62 2.53
CA ASP A 206 2.42 17.14 1.66
C ASP A 206 1.05 16.58 2.06
N GLU A 207 0.95 15.28 2.34
CA GLU A 207 -0.30 14.67 2.83
C GLU A 207 -0.73 15.27 4.18
N ILE A 208 0.22 15.60 5.07
CA ILE A 208 -0.07 16.30 6.32
C ILE A 208 -0.77 17.65 6.06
N GLN A 209 -0.37 18.41 5.04
CA GLN A 209 -1.02 19.69 4.73
C GLN A 209 -2.48 19.48 4.31
N THR A 210 -2.75 18.44 3.52
CA THR A 210 -4.10 18.04 3.14
C THR A 210 -4.93 17.67 4.39
N VAL A 211 -4.35 16.88 5.29
CA VAL A 211 -5.03 16.46 6.52
C VAL A 211 -5.26 17.63 7.47
N GLU A 212 -4.35 18.61 7.57
CA GLU A 212 -4.54 19.83 8.36
C GLU A 212 -5.74 20.66 7.85
N ALA A 213 -5.92 20.76 6.53
CA ALA A 213 -7.09 21.41 5.95
C ALA A 213 -8.40 20.66 6.29
N GLN A 214 -8.36 19.32 6.26
CA GLN A 214 -9.50 18.48 6.66
C GLN A 214 -9.83 18.62 8.15
N ILE A 215 -8.81 18.64 9.02
CA ILE A 215 -8.96 18.89 10.47
C ILE A 215 -9.65 20.23 10.71
N ALA A 216 -9.20 21.29 10.03
CA ALA A 216 -9.78 22.62 10.17
C ALA A 216 -11.26 22.64 9.75
N ALA A 217 -11.61 21.97 8.66
CA ALA A 217 -12.98 21.85 8.18
C ALA A 217 -13.87 21.06 9.15
N ALA A 218 -13.41 19.89 9.61
CA ALA A 218 -14.12 19.05 10.57
C ALA A 218 -14.35 19.79 11.90
N ALA A 219 -13.32 20.51 12.39
CA ALA A 219 -13.43 21.31 13.61
C ALA A 219 -14.40 22.49 13.47
N ALA A 220 -14.47 23.16 12.32
CA ALA A 220 -15.40 24.26 12.09
C ALA A 220 -16.86 23.79 12.03
N GLY A 221 -17.11 22.55 11.62
CA GLY A 221 -18.44 21.92 11.62
C GLY A 221 -18.95 21.53 13.02
N GLN A 222 -18.07 21.42 14.01
CA GLN A 222 -18.45 21.03 15.37
C GLN A 222 -19.11 22.18 16.14
N LYS A 223 -20.43 22.08 16.37
CA LYS A 223 -21.19 23.06 17.16
C LYS A 223 -20.90 23.00 18.67
N LYS A 224 -20.44 21.84 19.18
CA LYS A 224 -20.01 21.63 20.56
C LYS A 224 -18.89 20.58 20.59
N PRO A 225 -17.87 20.72 21.46
CA PRO A 225 -16.89 19.66 21.69
C PRO A 225 -17.63 18.40 22.15
N PRO A 226 -17.30 17.21 21.64
CA PRO A 226 -17.87 15.97 22.17
C PRO A 226 -17.61 15.88 23.67
N GLU A 227 -18.68 15.77 24.47
CA GLU A 227 -18.60 15.56 25.91
C GLU A 227 -18.14 14.11 26.14
N GLY A 228 -16.91 13.94 26.63
CA GLY A 228 -16.41 12.71 27.28
C GLY A 228 -17.05 11.38 26.86
N LEU A 229 -16.43 10.74 25.87
CA LEU A 229 -16.74 9.44 25.29
C LEU A 229 -16.56 8.28 26.30
N ILE A 230 -17.62 7.89 27.02
CA ILE A 230 -17.73 6.57 27.66
C ILE A 230 -19.15 6.02 27.43
N GLY A 231 -19.25 5.24 26.36
CA GLY A 231 -20.39 4.43 25.95
C GLY A 231 -19.87 3.44 24.90
N SER A 232 -20.67 2.44 24.53
CA SER A 232 -20.29 1.27 23.70
C SER A 232 -19.71 1.56 22.29
N GLU A 233 -19.41 2.82 21.93
CA GLU A 233 -19.02 3.30 20.60
C GLU A 233 -17.65 4.04 20.52
N GLY A 234 -16.77 3.85 21.51
CA GLY A 234 -15.32 4.08 21.35
C GLY A 234 -14.84 5.54 21.36
N LEU A 235 -13.61 5.75 21.82
CA LEU A 235 -12.89 7.04 21.89
C LEU A 235 -12.47 7.47 20.47
N PHE A 236 -12.31 8.76 20.14
CA PHE A 236 -11.61 9.17 18.88
C PHE A 236 -12.17 8.52 17.58
N SER A 237 -13.43 8.10 17.59
CA SER A 237 -14.11 7.41 16.49
C SER A 237 -14.74 8.36 15.48
N ASP A 238 -14.88 9.64 15.84
CA ASP A 238 -15.36 10.69 14.96
C ASP A 238 -14.31 11.08 13.91
N GLU A 239 -14.78 11.70 12.82
CA GLU A 239 -13.92 12.12 11.71
C GLU A 239 -12.73 12.96 12.19
N LEU A 240 -12.96 13.91 13.09
CA LEU A 240 -11.89 14.75 13.65
C LEU A 240 -10.84 13.91 14.39
N GLY A 241 -11.26 12.93 15.20
CA GLY A 241 -10.36 12.05 15.94
C GLY A 241 -9.52 11.20 15.00
N GLN A 242 -10.15 10.60 13.98
CA GLN A 242 -9.48 9.84 12.95
C GLN A 242 -8.43 10.69 12.20
N LEU A 243 -8.77 11.93 11.83
CA LEU A 243 -7.84 12.83 11.13
C LEU A 243 -6.65 13.25 12.02
N LEU A 244 -6.88 13.49 13.32
CA LEU A 244 -5.79 13.76 14.28
C LEU A 244 -4.82 12.57 14.40
N VAL A 245 -5.36 11.34 14.43
CA VAL A 245 -4.56 10.11 14.43
C VAL A 245 -3.81 9.94 13.11
N LYS A 246 -4.47 10.14 11.96
CA LYS A 246 -3.87 10.09 10.62
C LYS A 246 -2.65 10.99 10.54
N ARG A 247 -2.81 12.27 10.90
CA ARG A 247 -1.73 13.26 10.91
C ARG A 247 -0.58 12.84 11.83
N THR A 248 -0.89 12.31 13.00
CA THR A 248 0.13 11.84 13.95
C THR A 248 1.00 10.74 13.34
N ILE A 249 0.38 9.75 12.68
CA ILE A 249 1.10 8.65 12.05
C ILE A 249 1.93 9.14 10.86
N LEU A 250 1.38 10.03 10.03
CA LEU A 250 2.12 10.64 8.93
C LEU A 250 3.39 11.38 9.42
N TYR A 251 3.30 12.14 10.52
CA TYR A 251 4.49 12.77 11.11
C TYR A 251 5.50 11.72 11.61
N ILE A 252 5.05 10.62 12.20
CA ILE A 252 5.93 9.52 12.61
C ILE A 252 6.64 8.92 11.39
N TYR A 253 5.94 8.74 10.26
CA TYR A 253 6.54 8.19 9.02
C TYR A 253 7.54 9.16 8.41
N ALA A 254 7.32 10.46 8.58
CA ALA A 254 8.25 11.53 8.22
C ALA A 254 9.44 11.70 9.19
N ARG A 255 9.55 10.88 10.26
CA ARG A 255 10.53 11.01 11.35
C ARG A 255 10.46 12.37 12.08
N GLU A 256 9.24 12.83 12.32
CA GLU A 256 8.91 14.08 13.02
C GLU A 256 8.16 13.77 14.34
N GLU A 257 8.64 12.80 15.12
CA GLU A 257 7.91 12.24 16.26
C GLU A 257 7.59 13.28 17.33
N LYS A 258 8.49 14.25 17.56
CA LYS A 258 8.24 15.34 18.50
C LYS A 258 7.02 16.15 18.06
N THR A 259 6.98 16.54 16.79
CA THR A 259 5.88 17.29 16.18
C THR A 259 4.59 16.47 16.18
N ALA A 260 4.68 15.16 15.89
CA ALA A 260 3.56 14.23 15.95
C ALA A 260 2.86 14.28 17.31
N TRP A 261 3.60 14.06 18.40
CA TRP A 261 3.02 13.98 19.74
C TRP A 261 2.57 15.35 20.26
N GLN A 262 3.33 16.41 19.99
CA GLN A 262 2.97 17.77 20.42
C GLN A 262 1.71 18.30 19.72
N SER A 263 1.55 18.03 18.42
CA SER A 263 0.36 18.44 17.66
C SER A 263 -0.87 17.66 18.10
N LEU A 264 -0.75 16.35 18.32
CA LEU A 264 -1.83 15.52 18.85
C LEU A 264 -2.29 16.01 20.23
N GLU A 265 -1.36 16.27 21.15
CA GLU A 265 -1.66 16.76 22.50
C GLU A 265 -2.41 18.10 22.46
N ARG A 266 -1.85 19.07 21.74
CA ARG A 266 -2.44 20.41 21.58
C ARG A 266 -3.86 20.35 21.05
N ASP A 267 -4.09 19.61 19.97
CA ASP A 267 -5.38 19.61 19.30
C ASP A 267 -6.40 18.74 20.03
N THR A 268 -5.95 17.67 20.70
CA THR A 268 -6.81 16.93 21.64
C THR A 268 -7.29 17.84 22.77
N ALA A 269 -6.39 18.60 23.40
CA ALA A 269 -6.75 19.53 24.47
C ALA A 269 -7.69 20.67 24.01
N LYS A 270 -7.56 21.08 22.74
CA LYS A 270 -8.40 22.12 22.14
C LYS A 270 -9.80 21.62 21.79
N HIS A 271 -9.91 20.41 21.26
CA HIS A 271 -11.13 19.90 20.64
C HIS A 271 -11.88 18.87 21.48
N TYR A 272 -11.23 18.24 22.45
CA TYR A 272 -11.80 17.20 23.30
C TYR A 272 -11.63 17.56 24.78
N ARG A 273 -12.71 17.39 25.56
CA ARG A 273 -12.67 17.48 27.03
C ARG A 273 -12.20 16.14 27.59
N ALA A 274 -10.90 15.89 27.54
CA ALA A 274 -10.38 14.53 27.72
C ALA A 274 -9.14 14.48 28.62
N ASP A 275 -9.35 14.56 29.93
CA ASP A 275 -8.33 14.18 30.91
C ASP A 275 -8.11 12.65 30.85
N GLY A 276 -6.90 12.22 30.47
CA GLY A 276 -6.46 10.82 30.54
C GLY A 276 -6.64 9.95 29.29
N ILE A 277 -7.21 10.45 28.18
CA ILE A 277 -7.38 9.66 26.94
C ILE A 277 -6.09 9.60 26.11
N LEU A 278 -5.33 10.70 26.05
CA LEU A 278 -4.14 10.81 25.22
C LEU A 278 -3.06 9.73 25.51
N PRO A 279 -2.76 9.36 26.78
CA PRO A 279 -1.86 8.26 27.07
C PRO A 279 -2.28 6.92 26.44
N LYS A 280 -3.59 6.61 26.43
CA LYS A 280 -4.14 5.39 25.85
C LYS A 280 -4.02 5.38 24.33
N ILE A 281 -4.42 6.47 23.66
CA ILE A 281 -4.26 6.63 22.20
C ILE A 281 -2.79 6.47 21.79
N ARG A 282 -1.88 7.13 22.53
CA ARG A 282 -0.45 7.03 22.28
C ARG A 282 0.09 5.62 22.46
N GLN A 283 -0.39 4.88 23.46
CA GLN A 283 0.00 3.50 23.68
C GLN A 283 -0.47 2.61 22.54
N GLU A 284 -1.74 2.70 22.15
CA GLU A 284 -2.31 1.87 21.09
C GLU A 284 -1.64 2.15 19.73
N ILE A 285 -1.39 3.42 19.37
CA ILE A 285 -0.62 3.76 18.16
C ILE A 285 0.76 3.11 18.21
N ARG A 286 1.45 3.15 19.34
CA ARG A 286 2.78 2.52 19.48
C ARG A 286 2.72 1.00 19.40
N GLU A 287 1.69 0.38 19.96
CA GLU A 287 1.50 -1.07 19.90
C GLU A 287 1.30 -1.51 18.45
N ILE A 288 0.39 -0.85 17.73
CA ILE A 288 0.16 -1.13 16.30
C ILE A 288 1.44 -0.92 15.48
N LEU A 289 2.17 0.19 15.72
CA LEU A 289 3.42 0.43 15.01
C LEU A 289 4.46 -0.68 15.27
N ARG A 290 4.53 -1.25 16.48
CA ARG A 290 5.47 -2.34 16.81
C ARG A 290 5.15 -3.67 16.12
N GLU A 291 3.93 -3.87 15.66
CA GLU A 291 3.53 -5.10 14.94
C GLU A 291 4.13 -5.18 13.52
N GLY A 292 4.88 -4.16 13.07
CA GLY A 292 5.63 -4.14 11.82
C GLY A 292 6.98 -3.40 11.95
N PRO A 293 7.85 -3.46 10.94
CA PRO A 293 9.16 -2.80 11.02
C PRO A 293 9.00 -1.28 10.87
N TYR A 294 9.25 -0.51 11.94
CA TYR A 294 9.32 0.97 11.97
C TYR A 294 10.57 1.45 12.71
#